data_AF-A0A1Z5KCZ7-F1
#
_entry.id   AF-A0A1Z5KCZ7-F1
#
_cell.length_a   1.000
_cell.length_b   1.000
_cell.length_c   1.000
_cell.angle_alpha   90.00
_cell.angle_beta   90.00
_cell.angle_gamma   90.00
#
_symmetry.space_group_name_H-M   'P 1'
#
loop_
_entity.id
_entity.type
_entity.pdbx_description
1 polymer ?
#
loop_
_entity_poly.entity_id
_entity_poly.type
_entity_poly.pdbx_seq_one_letter_code
_entity_poly.pdbx_strand_id
1 'polypeptide(L)'
;MRFRALLVPLLFGQVSSAFILRQKQTSYPSSLHVKDLERDIEERSRRNAKGGAGEVAAGAVLGGLIGGPFGALFGASIGSNLGAKGALERARKEEMERLGVTEEMLQSARDVGVALERSLEGLKATRESLETQQSNARRLDAKIEELYDKAKSALSSGDEDAAKRFLLERTSVQDKLKRVLTQCAEEKRRYEQMESNVSILEEKAMEVNTLLQRTIGAKAIVDTGNLGLSLSKEDPLLQKFRDLGLD
;
A
#
# COMPACT_ATOMS: atom_id res chain seq x y z
N MET A 1 -20.72 -20.86 63.80
CA MET A 1 -20.76 -19.88 62.69
C MET A 1 -19.33 -19.67 62.20
N ARG A 2 -19.00 -20.15 60.99
CA ARG A 2 -17.65 -20.06 60.40
C ARG A 2 -17.70 -19.14 59.18
N PHE A 3 -17.09 -17.96 59.30
CA PHE A 3 -16.88 -17.05 58.18
C PHE A 3 -15.75 -17.59 57.30
N ARG A 4 -16.09 -18.03 56.08
CA ARG A 4 -15.12 -18.30 55.01
C ARG A 4 -14.76 -16.98 54.35
N ALA A 5 -13.56 -16.48 54.63
CA ALA A 5 -12.97 -15.38 53.88
C ALA A 5 -12.63 -15.89 52.46
N LEU A 6 -13.34 -15.38 51.46
CA LEU A 6 -13.00 -15.52 50.05
C LEU A 6 -11.84 -14.55 49.76
N LEU A 7 -10.64 -15.10 49.71
CA LEU A 7 -9.43 -14.41 49.27
C LEU A 7 -9.45 -14.41 47.73
N VAL A 8 -9.92 -13.31 47.13
CA VAL A 8 -9.84 -13.09 45.68
C VAL A 8 -8.42 -12.57 45.37
N PRO A 9 -7.62 -13.27 44.54
CA PRO A 9 -6.30 -12.79 44.17
C PRO A 9 -6.43 -11.61 43.20
N LEU A 10 -6.02 -10.44 43.67
CA LEU A 10 -5.83 -9.20 42.91
C LEU A 10 -4.65 -9.36 41.94
N LEU A 11 -4.86 -10.11 40.85
CA LEU A 11 -3.94 -10.17 39.71
C LEU A 11 -4.22 -9.00 38.75
N PHE A 12 -4.09 -7.77 39.25
CA PHE A 12 -3.87 -6.63 38.36
C PHE A 12 -2.38 -6.61 38.02
N GLY A 13 -2.04 -7.38 36.99
CA GLY A 13 -0.71 -7.39 36.40
C GLY A 13 -0.27 -5.96 36.09
N GLN A 14 0.88 -5.57 36.63
CA GLN A 14 1.64 -4.44 36.15
C GLN A 14 2.00 -4.70 34.68
N VAL A 15 1.11 -4.32 33.77
CA VAL A 15 1.47 -4.13 32.36
C VAL A 15 2.42 -2.93 32.36
N SER A 16 3.71 -3.23 32.48
CA SER A 16 4.76 -2.23 32.55
C SER A 16 4.69 -1.37 31.29
N SER A 17 4.33 -0.09 31.42
CA SER A 17 4.25 0.89 30.31
C SER A 17 5.55 0.94 29.48
N ALA A 18 6.67 0.52 30.06
CA ALA A 18 7.95 0.38 29.39
C ALA A 18 7.99 -0.68 28.27
N PHE A 19 7.09 -1.68 28.27
CA PHE A 19 7.09 -2.72 27.24
C PHE A 19 6.40 -2.27 25.94
N ILE A 20 5.47 -1.33 26.00
CA ILE A 20 4.76 -0.81 24.81
C ILE A 20 5.59 0.29 24.11
N LEU A 21 6.44 1.03 24.85
CA LEU A 21 7.27 2.10 24.27
C LEU A 21 8.69 1.68 23.87
N ARG A 22 9.10 0.43 24.17
CA ARG A 22 10.41 -0.12 23.79
C ARG A 22 10.30 -1.18 22.71
N GLN A 23 9.53 -0.93 21.65
CA GLN A 23 9.75 -1.68 20.42
C GLN A 23 11.00 -1.13 19.74
N LYS A 24 12.08 -1.94 19.82
CA LYS A 24 13.12 -2.01 18.80
C LYS A 24 12.44 -1.80 17.46
N GLN A 25 12.96 -0.88 16.65
CA GLN A 25 12.80 -0.93 15.22
C GLN A 25 13.17 -2.36 14.80
N THR A 26 12.18 -3.23 14.63
CA THR A 26 12.37 -4.44 13.85
C THR A 26 12.56 -3.91 12.45
N SER A 27 13.84 -3.68 12.11
CA SER A 27 14.32 -3.50 10.76
C SER A 27 13.95 -4.77 10.01
N TYR A 28 12.71 -4.80 9.49
CA TYR A 28 12.42 -5.57 8.31
C TYR A 28 13.09 -4.83 7.16
N PRO A 29 13.90 -5.50 6.33
CA PRO A 29 14.43 -4.92 5.10
C PRO A 29 13.29 -4.79 4.07
N SER A 30 12.35 -3.89 4.33
CA SER A 30 11.23 -3.55 3.42
C SER A 30 10.98 -2.04 3.35
N SER A 31 11.47 -1.27 4.34
CA SER A 31 11.37 0.20 4.35
C SER A 31 12.30 0.93 3.38
N LEU A 32 13.23 0.19 2.75
CA LEU A 32 14.15 0.66 1.73
C LEU A 32 13.57 0.63 0.31
N HIS A 33 12.29 0.27 0.17
CA HIS A 33 11.60 0.44 -1.11
C HIS A 33 10.37 1.33 -0.98
N VAL A 34 9.62 1.36 0.13
CA VAL A 34 8.40 2.19 0.20
C VAL A 34 8.71 3.69 0.14
N LYS A 35 9.72 4.19 0.87
CA LYS A 35 10.09 5.62 0.81
C LYS A 35 10.77 6.02 -0.50
N ASP A 36 11.56 5.12 -1.07
CA ASP A 36 12.21 5.34 -2.36
C ASP A 36 11.20 5.25 -3.50
N LEU A 37 10.18 4.39 -3.38
CA LEU A 37 9.05 4.26 -4.29
C LEU A 37 8.09 5.45 -4.16
N GLU A 38 7.76 5.90 -2.94
CA GLU A 38 7.01 7.15 -2.69
C GLU A 38 7.73 8.34 -3.33
N ARG A 39 9.06 8.45 -3.14
CA ARG A 39 9.87 9.51 -3.74
C ARG A 39 9.93 9.40 -5.27
N ASP A 40 10.08 8.20 -5.82
CA ASP A 40 10.10 7.97 -7.27
C ASP A 40 8.75 8.24 -7.92
N ILE A 41 7.65 7.88 -7.24
CA ILE A 41 6.27 8.21 -7.66
C ILE A 41 6.06 9.72 -7.62
N GLU A 42 6.49 10.40 -6.54
CA GLU A 42 6.36 11.86 -6.41
C GLU A 42 7.21 12.60 -7.47
N GLU A 43 8.45 12.16 -7.72
CA GLU A 43 9.31 12.74 -8.75
C GLU A 43 8.76 12.55 -10.17
N ARG A 44 8.25 11.35 -10.50
CA ARG A 44 7.66 11.08 -11.82
C ARG A 44 6.34 11.81 -12.02
N SER A 45 5.52 11.89 -10.96
CA SER A 45 4.28 12.69 -10.96
C SER A 45 4.58 14.18 -11.18
N ARG A 46 5.61 14.74 -10.52
CA ARG A 46 6.04 16.13 -10.76
C ARG A 46 6.60 16.38 -12.16
N ARG A 47 7.31 15.42 -12.76
CA ARG A 47 7.80 15.53 -14.15
C ARG A 47 6.63 15.55 -15.15
N ASN A 48 5.59 14.76 -14.90
CA ASN A 48 4.42 14.67 -15.78
C ASN A 48 3.39 15.78 -15.53
N ALA A 49 3.29 16.32 -14.32
CA ALA A 49 2.39 17.43 -13.95
C ALA A 49 2.78 18.80 -14.54
N LYS A 50 3.93 18.91 -15.24
CA LYS A 50 4.29 20.13 -16.00
C LYS A 50 3.49 20.29 -17.31
N GLY A 51 2.58 19.37 -17.64
CA GLY A 51 1.56 19.55 -18.68
C GLY A 51 0.18 19.13 -18.17
N GLY A 52 -0.69 20.10 -17.88
CA GLY A 52 -2.10 19.87 -17.55
C GLY A 52 -2.39 19.69 -16.06
N ALA A 53 -2.68 20.80 -15.39
CA ALA A 53 -2.98 20.85 -13.96
C ALA A 53 -4.42 20.38 -13.66
N GLY A 54 -4.55 19.52 -12.65
CA GLY A 54 -5.73 19.46 -11.79
C GLY A 54 -6.73 18.35 -12.08
N GLU A 55 -6.32 17.08 -12.01
CA GLU A 55 -7.15 15.88 -11.65
C GLU A 55 -6.42 14.53 -11.92
N VAL A 56 -5.18 14.57 -12.44
CA VAL A 56 -4.42 13.37 -12.86
C VAL A 56 -3.69 12.65 -11.71
N ALA A 57 -3.76 13.15 -10.47
CA ALA A 57 -2.93 12.66 -9.37
C ALA A 57 -3.31 11.26 -8.85
N ALA A 58 -4.57 10.83 -9.03
CA ALA A 58 -5.04 9.50 -8.61
C ALA A 58 -4.53 8.38 -9.55
N GLY A 59 -4.56 8.60 -10.87
CA GLY A 59 -4.13 7.61 -11.86
C GLY A 59 -2.62 7.39 -12.00
N ALA A 60 -1.79 8.25 -11.40
CA ALA A 60 -0.33 8.21 -11.53
C ALA A 60 0.35 7.16 -10.64
N VAL A 61 -0.27 6.75 -9.53
CA VAL A 61 0.32 5.76 -8.60
C VAL A 61 0.35 4.37 -9.24
N LEU A 62 -0.72 3.99 -9.94
CA LEU A 62 -0.78 2.79 -10.78
C LEU A 62 0.14 2.87 -12.00
N GLY A 63 0.25 4.05 -12.63
CA GLY A 63 1.16 4.26 -13.76
C GLY A 63 2.65 4.26 -13.39
N GLY A 64 3.00 4.53 -12.13
CA GLY A 64 4.38 4.58 -11.63
C GLY A 64 4.94 3.21 -11.23
N LEU A 65 4.13 2.38 -10.58
CA LEU A 65 4.47 0.98 -10.26
C LEU A 65 4.43 0.09 -11.52
N ILE A 66 3.53 0.40 -12.47
CA ILE A 66 3.44 -0.21 -13.81
C ILE A 66 4.05 0.76 -14.83
N GLY A 67 5.31 1.16 -14.61
CA GLY A 67 6.08 2.10 -15.45
C GLY A 67 6.45 1.58 -16.85
N GLY A 68 5.58 0.78 -17.47
CA GLY A 68 5.63 0.35 -18.86
C GLY A 68 4.54 1.02 -19.71
N PRO A 69 4.43 0.66 -21.00
CA PRO A 69 3.47 1.26 -21.93
C PRO A 69 1.99 1.19 -21.48
N PHE A 70 1.65 0.30 -20.54
CA PHE A 70 0.30 0.14 -20.01
C PHE A 70 -0.11 1.19 -18.98
N GLY A 71 0.82 1.68 -18.15
CA GLY A 71 0.51 2.74 -17.17
C GLY A 71 -0.03 4.01 -17.83
N ALA A 72 0.46 4.35 -19.02
CA ALA A 72 -0.01 5.48 -19.82
C ALA A 72 -1.42 5.24 -20.40
N LEU A 73 -1.72 4.02 -20.86
CA LEU A 73 -3.04 3.66 -21.41
C LEU A 73 -4.12 3.64 -20.33
N PHE A 74 -3.80 3.18 -19.11
CA PHE A 74 -4.76 3.16 -18.00
C PHE A 74 -4.98 4.56 -17.41
N GLY A 75 -3.92 5.35 -17.19
CA GLY A 75 -4.01 6.70 -16.64
C GLY A 75 -4.82 7.67 -17.51
N ALA A 76 -4.74 7.57 -18.84
CA ALA A 76 -5.52 8.39 -19.76
C ALA A 76 -7.02 8.02 -19.78
N SER A 77 -7.36 6.75 -19.56
CA SER A 77 -8.73 6.24 -19.72
C SER A 77 -9.67 6.57 -18.55
N ILE A 78 -9.13 6.80 -17.35
CA ILE A 78 -9.93 7.12 -16.16
C ILE A 78 -10.33 8.62 -16.13
N GLY A 79 -9.55 9.50 -16.78
CA GLY A 79 -9.82 10.95 -16.80
C GLY A 79 -10.63 11.48 -18.00
N SER A 80 -10.76 10.75 -19.10
CA SER A 80 -11.29 11.28 -20.38
C SER A 80 -12.80 11.09 -20.60
N ASN A 81 -13.59 10.88 -19.54
CA ASN A 81 -14.96 10.38 -19.66
C ASN A 81 -16.02 11.47 -19.95
N LEU A 82 -15.85 12.28 -21.00
CA LEU A 82 -16.91 13.18 -21.53
C LEU A 82 -16.56 13.63 -22.97
N GLY A 83 -16.93 12.84 -24.00
CA GLY A 83 -17.10 13.39 -25.36
C GLY A 83 -16.66 12.54 -26.57
N ALA A 84 -15.69 11.63 -26.43
CA ALA A 84 -15.05 10.96 -27.59
C ALA A 84 -15.22 9.42 -27.65
N LYS A 85 -16.36 8.90 -27.19
CA LYS A 85 -16.53 7.45 -26.93
C LYS A 85 -16.34 6.54 -28.16
N GLY A 86 -16.89 6.90 -29.33
CA GLY A 86 -16.91 5.99 -30.50
C GLY A 86 -15.55 5.81 -31.21
N ALA A 87 -14.78 6.89 -31.42
CA ALA A 87 -13.48 6.79 -32.10
C ALA A 87 -12.41 6.18 -31.19
N LEU A 88 -12.48 6.48 -29.89
CA LEU A 88 -11.54 5.97 -28.89
C LEU A 88 -11.76 4.49 -28.58
N GLU A 89 -13.02 4.04 -28.50
CA GLU A 89 -13.34 2.61 -28.34
C GLU A 89 -12.87 1.77 -29.54
N ARG A 90 -13.00 2.29 -30.77
CA ARG A 90 -12.56 1.59 -31.97
C ARG A 90 -11.03 1.47 -32.04
N ALA A 91 -10.32 2.58 -31.80
CA ALA A 91 -8.87 2.58 -31.72
C ALA A 91 -8.36 1.67 -30.60
N ARG A 92 -9.05 1.65 -29.44
CA ARG A 92 -8.73 0.74 -28.35
C ARG A 92 -8.91 -0.72 -28.75
N LYS A 93 -10.00 -1.06 -29.44
CA LYS A 93 -10.25 -2.43 -29.90
C LYS A 93 -9.21 -2.91 -30.92
N GLU A 94 -8.87 -2.07 -31.89
CA GLU A 94 -7.83 -2.36 -32.87
C GLU A 94 -6.46 -2.56 -32.21
N GLU A 95 -6.12 -1.74 -31.20
CA GLU A 95 -4.88 -1.89 -30.45
C GLU A 95 -4.85 -3.15 -29.58
N MET A 96 -5.97 -3.52 -28.96
CA MET A 96 -6.11 -4.76 -28.19
C MET A 96 -5.92 -5.99 -29.08
N GLU A 97 -6.54 -5.99 -30.26
CA GLU A 97 -6.36 -7.04 -31.26
C GLU A 97 -4.90 -7.12 -31.73
N ARG A 98 -4.26 -5.96 -31.97
CA ARG A 98 -2.83 -5.89 -32.34
C ARG A 98 -1.92 -6.48 -31.27
N LEU A 99 -2.19 -6.20 -30.01
CA LEU A 99 -1.39 -6.68 -28.88
C LEU A 99 -1.76 -8.11 -28.43
N GLY A 100 -2.83 -8.69 -29.00
CA GLY A 100 -3.34 -10.00 -28.61
C GLY A 100 -3.96 -10.02 -27.20
N VAL A 101 -4.29 -8.86 -26.64
CA VAL A 101 -4.82 -8.71 -25.27
C VAL A 101 -6.34 -8.79 -25.32
N THR A 102 -6.94 -9.63 -24.47
CA THR A 102 -8.41 -9.73 -24.37
C THR A 102 -8.97 -8.64 -23.47
N GLU A 103 -10.24 -8.26 -23.68
CA GLU A 103 -10.92 -7.31 -22.78
C GLU A 103 -10.98 -7.83 -21.34
N GLU A 104 -11.10 -9.14 -21.13
CA GLU A 104 -11.07 -9.78 -19.81
C GLU A 104 -9.74 -9.55 -19.07
N MET A 105 -8.60 -9.62 -19.76
CA MET A 105 -7.29 -9.36 -19.17
C MET A 105 -7.15 -7.89 -18.76
N LEU A 106 -7.67 -6.96 -19.57
CA LEU A 106 -7.65 -5.54 -19.23
C LEU A 106 -8.62 -5.20 -18.10
N GLN A 107 -9.80 -5.83 -18.09
CA GLN A 107 -10.74 -5.67 -17.00
C GLN A 107 -10.14 -6.18 -15.69
N SER A 108 -9.50 -7.35 -15.71
CA SER A 108 -8.79 -7.89 -14.54
C SER A 108 -7.69 -6.94 -14.04
N ALA A 109 -6.91 -6.35 -14.94
CA ALA A 109 -5.89 -5.37 -14.59
C ALA A 109 -6.49 -4.10 -13.96
N ARG A 110 -7.64 -3.62 -14.48
CA ARG A 110 -8.37 -2.48 -13.91
C ARG A 110 -8.90 -2.79 -12.52
N ASP A 111 -9.53 -3.93 -12.35
CA ASP A 111 -10.14 -4.32 -11.08
C ASP A 111 -9.09 -4.45 -9.97
N VAL A 112 -7.96 -5.09 -10.28
CA VAL A 112 -6.81 -5.18 -9.37
C VAL A 112 -6.22 -3.80 -9.08
N GLY A 113 -6.10 -2.95 -10.10
CA GLY A 113 -5.58 -1.59 -9.91
C GLY A 113 -6.47 -0.76 -8.99
N VAL A 114 -7.76 -0.65 -9.27
CA VAL A 114 -8.71 0.10 -8.43
C VAL A 114 -8.74 -0.46 -7.00
N ALA A 115 -8.65 -1.78 -6.83
CA ALA A 115 -8.58 -2.38 -5.51
C ALA A 115 -7.28 -2.00 -4.77
N LEU A 116 -6.13 -2.01 -5.45
CA LEU A 116 -4.84 -1.63 -4.88
C LEU A 116 -4.81 -0.15 -4.47
N GLU A 117 -5.30 0.74 -5.33
CA GLU A 117 -5.39 2.19 -5.06
C GLU A 117 -6.22 2.46 -3.80
N ARG A 118 -7.44 1.92 -3.73
CA ARG A 118 -8.31 2.04 -2.55
C ARG A 118 -7.66 1.47 -1.29
N SER A 119 -6.90 0.38 -1.41
CA SER A 119 -6.20 -0.23 -0.28
C SER A 119 -5.04 0.63 0.21
N LEU A 120 -4.30 1.27 -0.69
CA LEU A 120 -3.23 2.21 -0.36
C LEU A 120 -3.78 3.48 0.32
N GLU A 121 -4.91 4.02 -0.15
CA GLU A 121 -5.59 5.13 0.52
C GLU A 121 -6.03 4.73 1.94
N GLY A 122 -6.60 3.53 2.11
CA GLY A 122 -6.95 2.98 3.42
C GLY A 122 -5.73 2.77 4.33
N LEU A 123 -4.62 2.29 3.77
CA LEU A 123 -3.36 2.13 4.50
C LEU A 123 -2.81 3.48 4.98
N LYS A 124 -2.87 4.51 4.13
CA LYS A 124 -2.47 5.87 4.50
C LYS A 124 -3.34 6.42 5.63
N ALA A 125 -4.66 6.30 5.54
CA ALA A 125 -5.57 6.76 6.57
C ALA A 125 -5.36 6.05 7.92
N THR A 126 -5.13 4.72 7.91
CA THR A 126 -4.85 3.95 9.13
C THR A 126 -3.51 4.33 9.75
N ARG A 127 -2.48 4.60 8.93
CA ARG A 127 -1.19 5.12 9.39
C ARG A 127 -1.31 6.48 10.07
N GLU A 128 -2.00 7.44 9.44
CA GLU A 128 -2.21 8.78 9.99
C GLU A 128 -2.99 8.74 11.31
N SER A 129 -3.99 7.85 11.41
CA SER A 129 -4.71 7.59 12.66
C SER A 129 -3.79 7.06 13.75
N LEU A 130 -2.96 6.05 13.44
CA LEU A 130 -2.01 5.47 14.38
C LEU A 130 -0.98 6.52 14.86
N GLU A 131 -0.41 7.31 13.96
CA GLU A 131 0.55 8.37 14.28
C GLU A 131 -0.09 9.42 15.21
N THR A 132 -1.33 9.82 14.94
CA THR A 132 -2.09 10.75 15.78
C THR A 132 -2.31 10.21 17.20
N GLN A 133 -2.70 8.94 17.32
CA GLN A 133 -2.91 8.31 18.63
C GLN A 133 -1.59 8.15 19.40
N GLN A 134 -0.50 7.78 18.74
CA GLN A 134 0.82 7.70 19.35
C GLN A 134 1.32 9.06 19.84
N SER A 135 1.11 10.13 19.05
CA SER A 135 1.43 11.50 19.45
C SER A 135 0.65 11.91 20.70
N ASN A 136 -0.65 11.61 20.75
CA ASN A 136 -1.48 11.87 21.92
C ASN A 136 -1.02 11.07 23.15
N ALA A 137 -0.64 9.80 22.97
CA ALA A 137 -0.10 8.98 24.05
C ALA A 137 1.18 9.59 24.65
N ARG A 138 2.13 10.03 23.81
CA ARG A 138 3.37 10.70 24.27
C ARG A 138 3.07 11.99 25.04
N ARG A 139 2.09 12.78 24.60
CA ARG A 139 1.68 14.00 25.28
C ARG A 139 1.07 13.71 26.66
N LEU A 140 0.23 12.68 26.77
CA LEU A 140 -0.36 12.27 28.05
C LEU A 140 0.72 11.73 28.99
N ASP A 141 1.67 10.96 28.48
CA ASP A 141 2.81 10.45 29.25
C ASP A 141 3.67 11.59 29.82
N ALA A 142 4.04 12.56 28.99
CA ALA A 142 4.75 13.77 29.45
C ALA A 142 3.95 14.55 30.51
N LYS A 143 2.62 14.61 30.38
CA LYS A 143 1.76 15.29 31.36
C LYS A 143 1.73 14.57 32.71
N ILE A 144 1.80 13.23 32.71
CA ILE A 144 1.87 12.43 33.94
C ILE A 144 3.14 12.76 34.73
N GLU A 145 4.28 12.86 34.04
CA GLU A 145 5.56 13.24 34.66
C GLU A 145 5.52 14.69 35.18
N GLU A 146 5.01 15.64 34.38
CA GLU A 146 4.85 17.04 34.81
C GLU A 146 4.00 17.17 36.08
N LEU A 147 2.87 16.43 36.16
CA LEU A 147 2.01 16.43 37.34
C LEU A 147 2.69 15.80 38.56
N TYR A 148 3.54 14.78 38.34
CA TYR A 148 4.31 14.16 39.41
C TYR A 148 5.38 15.11 39.97
N ASP A 149 6.11 15.81 39.11
CA ASP A 149 7.10 16.81 39.51
C ASP A 149 6.47 17.98 40.27
N LYS A 150 5.29 18.43 39.83
CA LYS A 150 4.48 19.44 40.54
C LYS A 150 4.05 18.95 41.92
N ALA A 151 3.58 17.71 42.03
CA ALA A 151 3.21 17.13 43.32
C ALA A 151 4.40 17.04 44.27
N LYS A 152 5.58 16.63 43.77
CA LYS A 152 6.82 16.56 44.54
C LYS A 152 7.27 17.95 45.03
N SER A 153 7.14 18.96 44.18
CA SER A 153 7.49 20.34 44.51
C SER A 153 6.56 20.93 45.57
N ALA A 154 5.24 20.71 45.43
CA ALA A 154 4.25 21.13 46.42
C ALA A 154 4.49 20.50 47.80
N LEU A 155 4.78 19.19 47.82
CA LEU A 155 5.10 18.48 49.06
C LEU A 155 6.37 19.01 49.73
N SER A 156 7.39 19.33 48.94
CA SER A 156 8.65 19.91 49.46
C SER A 156 8.45 21.30 50.07
N SER A 157 7.43 22.03 49.60
CA SER A 157 7.02 23.34 50.14
C SER A 157 6.03 23.25 51.31
N GLY A 158 5.64 22.04 51.74
CA GLY A 158 4.67 21.82 52.82
C GLY A 158 3.19 22.00 52.42
N ASP A 159 2.88 22.20 51.14
CA ASP A 159 1.50 22.30 50.64
C ASP A 159 0.96 20.92 50.27
N GLU A 160 0.51 20.19 51.29
CA GLU A 160 -0.04 18.83 51.12
C GLU A 160 -1.32 18.79 50.28
N ASP A 161 -2.15 19.84 50.34
CA ASP A 161 -3.43 19.88 49.64
C ASP A 161 -3.24 20.10 48.14
N ALA A 162 -2.26 20.92 47.72
CA ALA A 162 -1.85 20.99 46.33
C ALA A 162 -1.24 19.67 45.84
N ALA A 163 -0.38 19.03 46.63
CA ALA A 163 0.21 17.74 46.28
C ALA A 163 -0.86 16.66 46.03
N LYS A 164 -1.86 16.55 46.92
CA LYS A 164 -3.01 15.62 46.76
C LYS A 164 -3.79 15.91 45.47
N ARG A 165 -4.05 17.18 45.16
CA ARG A 165 -4.75 17.58 43.92
C ARG A 165 -3.99 17.15 42.66
N PHE A 166 -2.69 17.40 42.59
CA PHE A 166 -1.87 16.98 41.44
C PHE A 166 -1.80 15.46 41.28
N LEU A 167 -1.74 14.70 42.38
CA LEU A 167 -1.75 13.23 42.32
C LEU A 167 -3.09 12.66 41.84
N LEU A 168 -4.21 13.26 42.26
CA LEU A 168 -5.54 12.90 41.76
C LEU A 168 -5.66 13.18 40.25
N GLU A 169 -5.21 14.36 39.81
CA GLU A 169 -5.19 14.70 38.38
C GLU A 169 -4.30 13.74 37.58
N ARG A 170 -3.10 13.42 38.10
CA ARG A 170 -2.19 12.44 37.49
C ARG A 170 -2.86 11.09 37.29
N THR A 171 -3.61 10.61 38.28
CA THR A 171 -4.35 9.33 38.20
C THR A 171 -5.39 9.37 37.07
N SER A 172 -6.14 10.48 36.96
CA SER A 172 -7.09 10.69 35.86
C SER A 172 -6.41 10.70 34.48
N VAL A 173 -5.27 11.37 34.34
CA VAL A 173 -4.48 11.38 33.09
C VAL A 173 -3.91 9.99 32.78
N GLN A 174 -3.47 9.24 33.79
CA GLN A 174 -2.96 7.88 33.63
C GLN A 174 -4.05 6.93 33.12
N ASP A 175 -5.29 7.06 33.58
CA ASP A 175 -6.40 6.25 33.05
C ASP A 175 -6.77 6.64 31.62
N LYS A 176 -6.66 7.91 31.24
CA LYS A 176 -6.79 8.34 29.83
C LYS A 176 -5.68 7.74 28.97
N LEU A 177 -4.42 7.76 29.45
CA LEU A 177 -3.29 7.17 28.74
C LEU A 177 -3.52 5.67 28.49
N LYS A 178 -3.97 4.91 29.49
CA LYS A 178 -4.30 3.48 29.32
C LYS A 178 -5.30 3.26 28.18
N ARG A 179 -6.38 4.06 28.12
CA ARG A 179 -7.39 3.96 27.04
C ARG A 179 -6.78 4.26 25.67
N VAL A 180 -5.97 5.31 25.55
CA VAL A 180 -5.30 5.67 24.29
C VAL A 180 -4.29 4.59 23.87
N LEU A 181 -3.56 3.98 24.80
CA LEU A 181 -2.64 2.88 24.49
C LEU A 181 -3.37 1.63 23.99
N THR A 182 -4.54 1.30 24.56
CA THR A 182 -5.39 0.22 24.03
C THR A 182 -5.83 0.53 22.60
N GLN A 183 -6.28 1.76 22.33
CA GLN A 183 -6.64 2.19 20.98
C GLN A 183 -5.46 2.13 20.01
N CYS A 184 -4.26 2.56 20.44
CA CYS A 184 -3.04 2.45 19.64
C CYS A 184 -2.74 1.00 19.26
N ALA A 185 -2.92 0.06 20.19
CA ALA A 185 -2.68 -1.35 19.94
C ALA A 185 -3.68 -1.93 18.92
N GLU A 186 -4.95 -1.50 18.99
CA GLU A 186 -6.00 -1.88 18.04
C GLU A 186 -5.77 -1.27 16.65
N GLU A 187 -5.42 0.01 16.55
CA GLU A 187 -5.06 0.65 15.27
C GLU A 187 -3.83 0.02 14.65
N LYS A 188 -2.82 -0.34 15.47
CA LYS A 188 -1.62 -0.99 14.96
C LYS A 188 -1.94 -2.35 14.31
N ARG A 189 -2.80 -3.15 14.95
CA ARG A 189 -3.27 -4.42 14.35
C ARG A 189 -4.01 -4.19 13.04
N ARG A 190 -4.84 -3.14 12.95
CA ARG A 190 -5.53 -2.76 11.71
C ARG A 190 -4.56 -2.32 10.62
N TYR A 191 -3.53 -1.55 10.97
CA TYR A 191 -2.48 -1.15 10.06
C TYR A 191 -1.71 -2.35 9.50
N GLU A 192 -1.25 -3.27 10.36
CA GLU A 192 -0.56 -4.51 9.96
C GLU A 192 -1.43 -5.38 9.05
N GLN A 193 -2.73 -5.49 9.35
CA GLN A 193 -3.67 -6.21 8.49
C GLN A 193 -3.84 -5.53 7.12
N MET A 194 -3.93 -4.20 7.09
CA MET A 194 -4.06 -3.46 5.83
C MET A 194 -2.77 -3.56 4.98
N GLU A 195 -1.61 -3.52 5.62
CA GLU A 195 -0.31 -3.72 4.96
C GLU A 195 -0.24 -5.11 4.32
N SER A 196 -0.66 -6.15 5.04
CA SER A 196 -0.76 -7.50 4.49
C SER A 196 -1.74 -7.58 3.31
N ASN A 197 -2.89 -6.91 3.38
CA ASN A 197 -3.86 -6.90 2.29
C ASN A 197 -3.30 -6.19 1.03
N VAL A 198 -2.61 -5.07 1.21
CA VAL A 198 -1.93 -4.35 0.11
C VAL A 198 -0.89 -5.25 -0.54
N SER A 199 -0.05 -5.94 0.24
CA SER A 199 0.95 -6.86 -0.28
C SER A 199 0.35 -7.97 -1.15
N ILE A 200 -0.79 -8.56 -0.73
CA ILE A 200 -1.49 -9.57 -1.55
C ILE A 200 -2.02 -8.98 -2.86
N LEU A 201 -2.48 -7.72 -2.85
CA LEU A 201 -2.94 -7.05 -4.07
C LEU A 201 -1.79 -6.68 -5.01
N GLU A 202 -0.63 -6.32 -4.47
CA GLU A 202 0.59 -6.10 -5.25
C GLU A 202 1.04 -7.40 -5.94
N GLU A 203 1.02 -8.54 -5.24
CA GLU A 203 1.30 -9.86 -5.82
C GLU A 203 0.35 -10.17 -6.99
N LYS A 204 -0.96 -9.99 -6.77
CA LYS A 204 -1.96 -10.16 -7.84
C LYS A 204 -1.72 -9.21 -9.03
N ALA A 205 -1.33 -7.97 -8.76
CA ALA A 205 -1.02 -7.01 -9.82
C ALA A 205 0.19 -7.47 -10.65
N MET A 206 1.22 -8.03 -10.00
CA MET A 206 2.38 -8.61 -10.68
C MET A 206 2.02 -9.84 -11.53
N GLU A 207 1.14 -10.71 -11.03
CA GLU A 207 0.65 -11.88 -11.77
C GLU A 207 -0.09 -11.44 -13.04
N VAL A 208 -1.03 -10.50 -12.92
CA VAL A 208 -1.79 -9.96 -14.07
C VAL A 208 -0.85 -9.28 -15.08
N ASN A 209 0.11 -8.49 -14.60
CA ASN A 209 1.11 -7.86 -15.47
C ASN A 209 1.97 -8.91 -16.20
N THR A 210 2.38 -9.97 -15.51
CA THR A 210 3.16 -11.07 -16.11
C THR A 210 2.36 -11.79 -17.18
N LEU A 211 1.07 -12.06 -16.94
CA LEU A 211 0.17 -12.65 -17.93
C LEU A 211 0.03 -11.75 -19.17
N LEU A 212 -0.18 -10.45 -18.98
CA LEU A 212 -0.24 -9.48 -20.08
C LEU A 212 1.04 -9.49 -20.90
N GLN A 213 2.21 -9.40 -20.26
CA GLN A 213 3.50 -9.40 -20.95
C GLN A 213 3.74 -10.68 -21.75
N ARG A 214 3.37 -11.85 -21.20
CA ARG A 214 3.47 -13.14 -21.91
C ARG A 214 2.59 -13.16 -23.15
N THR A 215 1.35 -12.67 -23.05
CA THR A 215 0.42 -12.62 -24.18
C THR A 215 0.92 -11.70 -25.29
N ILE A 216 1.39 -10.51 -24.93
CA ILE A 216 1.93 -9.53 -25.89
C ILE A 216 3.19 -10.07 -26.57
N GLY A 217 4.10 -10.66 -25.79
CA GLY A 217 5.31 -11.28 -26.31
C GLY A 217 5.01 -12.44 -27.26
N ALA A 218 4.04 -13.30 -26.91
CA ALA A 218 3.60 -14.40 -27.77
C ALA A 218 3.00 -13.89 -29.09
N LYS A 219 2.17 -12.84 -29.04
CA LYS A 219 1.58 -12.23 -30.24
C LYS A 219 2.64 -11.61 -31.15
N ALA A 220 3.61 -10.89 -30.59
CA ALA A 220 4.73 -10.32 -31.35
C ALA A 220 5.57 -11.41 -32.07
N ILE A 221 5.77 -12.56 -31.44
CA ILE A 221 6.47 -13.70 -32.06
C ILE A 221 5.66 -14.28 -33.22
N VAL A 222 4.34 -14.47 -33.06
CA VAL A 222 3.46 -14.98 -34.13
C VAL A 222 3.46 -14.05 -35.33
N ASP A 223 3.30 -12.74 -35.11
CA ASP A 223 3.25 -11.76 -36.20
C ASP A 223 4.62 -11.64 -36.92
N THR A 224 5.74 -11.77 -36.19
CA THR A 224 7.10 -11.81 -36.77
C THR A 224 7.36 -13.11 -37.55
N GLY A 225 6.88 -14.25 -37.04
CA GLY A 225 6.96 -15.54 -37.71
C GLY A 225 6.17 -15.55 -39.03
N ASN A 226 5.03 -14.86 -39.09
CA ASN A 226 4.21 -14.75 -40.28
C ASN A 226 4.78 -13.77 -41.34
N LEU A 227 5.60 -12.80 -40.93
CA LEU A 227 6.32 -11.88 -41.82
C LEU A 227 7.68 -12.42 -42.32
N GLY A 228 8.25 -13.41 -41.64
CA GLY A 228 9.62 -13.92 -41.90
C GLY A 228 9.74 -15.38 -42.32
N LEU A 229 8.66 -16.18 -42.27
CA LEU A 229 8.62 -17.57 -42.75
C LEU A 229 7.75 -17.73 -44.00
N SER A 230 7.77 -16.74 -44.90
CA SER A 230 7.70 -17.06 -46.33
C SER A 230 9.01 -17.78 -46.72
N LEU A 231 9.22 -18.98 -46.19
CA LEU A 231 10.07 -20.00 -46.79
C LEU A 231 9.31 -20.54 -48.01
N SER A 232 9.14 -19.67 -49.00
CA SER A 232 9.21 -20.05 -50.42
C SER A 232 10.67 -20.28 -50.84
N LYS A 233 11.52 -20.69 -49.89
CA LYS A 233 12.75 -21.40 -50.18
C LYS A 233 12.36 -22.87 -50.16
N GLU A 234 11.96 -23.33 -51.34
CA GLU A 234 11.88 -24.73 -51.71
C GLU A 234 12.91 -25.54 -50.91
N ASP A 235 12.48 -26.65 -50.30
CA ASP A 235 13.35 -27.51 -49.50
C ASP A 235 14.66 -27.75 -50.30
N PRO A 236 15.84 -27.43 -49.76
CA PRO A 236 17.12 -27.63 -50.47
C PRO A 236 17.28 -29.06 -51.00
N LEU A 237 16.58 -30.02 -50.39
CA LEU A 237 16.51 -31.39 -50.88
C LEU A 237 15.66 -31.50 -52.16
N LEU A 238 14.45 -30.93 -52.17
CA LEU A 238 13.58 -30.91 -53.35
C LEU A 238 14.22 -30.16 -54.52
N GLN A 239 14.96 -29.07 -54.24
CA GLN A 239 15.71 -28.35 -55.25
C GLN A 239 16.82 -29.23 -55.86
N LYS A 240 17.54 -30.01 -55.04
CA LYS A 240 18.53 -30.97 -55.53
C LYS A 240 17.91 -32.14 -56.32
N PHE A 241 16.73 -32.61 -55.95
CA PHE A 241 16.03 -33.66 -56.70
C PHE A 241 15.59 -33.16 -58.09
N ARG A 242 15.09 -31.92 -58.18
CA ARG A 242 14.82 -31.24 -59.46
C ARG A 242 16.08 -31.04 -60.29
N ASP A 243 17.17 -30.57 -59.69
CA ASP A 243 18.44 -30.36 -60.39
C ASP A 243 19.03 -31.68 -60.95
N LEU A 244 18.64 -32.82 -60.38
CA LEU A 244 19.02 -34.15 -60.86
C LEU A 244 18.06 -34.75 -61.89
N GLY A 245 16.99 -34.02 -62.28
CA GLY A 245 16.00 -34.47 -63.26
C GLY A 245 15.16 -35.65 -62.79
N LEU A 246 15.00 -35.80 -61.47
CA LEU A 246 14.14 -36.80 -60.85
C LEU A 246 12.85 -36.12 -60.40
N ASP A 247 11.85 -36.14 -61.28
CA ASP A 247 10.45 -35.80 -60.93
C ASP A 247 9.72 -36.99 -60.30
#